data_AF-A0A821KK56-F1
#
_entry.id   AF-A0A821KK56-F1
#
_cell.length_a   1.000
_cell.length_b   1.000
_cell.length_c   1.000
_cell.angle_alpha   90.00
_cell.angle_beta   90.00
_cell.angle_gamma   90.00
#
_symmetry.space_group_name_H-M   'P 1'
#
loop_
_entity.id
_entity.type
_entity.pdbx_description
1 polymer ?
#
loop_
_entity_poly.entity_id
_entity_poly.type
_entity_poly.pdbx_seq_one_letter_code
_entity_poly.pdbx_strand_id
1 'polypeptide(L)'
;MRGYKTMTWSKRGVSFVAHTSSVVLLMISEAEKGDGNLLAIDDIKVRVCSINHSGFCPPENSLSSSFKPDACENRTMIGFNCNTPNSLCKMLKPCQNNGTCYDTETEIPSYHCSCPSDFNGTDCEFNCRPCKPYTCLDHGLCNETSNSTFNCICDAGWQGAHCESMINFCDNVTCFNRGVCRPLLLSYKCECLGNSYSGVHCQITSKKIIIYKIVTKSFAYIAIIAISLVAMFVITMDILKYCFGIDLTREELERYRREKRIKKRKLLMIQ
;
A
#
# COMPACT_ATOMS: atom_id res chain seq x y z
N MET A 1 15.02 4.90 42.34
CA MET A 1 15.07 5.65 43.62
C MET A 1 13.63 5.98 44.00
N ARG A 2 13.03 5.14 44.86
CA ARG A 2 12.72 5.44 46.26
C ARG A 2 11.82 6.67 46.46
N GLY A 3 10.57 6.36 46.81
CA GLY A 3 9.66 7.25 47.50
C GLY A 3 8.69 6.40 48.32
N TYR A 4 9.20 5.49 49.17
CA TYR A 4 8.36 4.81 50.16
C TYR A 4 7.90 5.86 51.17
N LYS A 5 6.63 6.26 51.09
CA LYS A 5 5.98 6.91 52.23
C LYS A 5 5.72 5.84 53.27
N THR A 6 6.59 5.79 54.27
CA THR A 6 6.33 5.16 55.56
C THR A 6 5.01 5.69 56.11
N MET A 7 4.00 4.83 56.24
CA MET A 7 2.75 5.16 56.91
C MET A 7 2.82 4.60 58.34
N THR A 8 3.00 5.50 59.29
CA THR A 8 2.92 5.24 60.72
C THR A 8 1.48 4.91 61.10
N TRP A 9 1.25 3.70 61.64
CA TRP A 9 -0.06 3.28 62.11
C TRP A 9 -0.29 3.80 63.52
N SER A 10 -1.20 4.76 63.65
CA SER A 10 -1.88 5.07 64.91
C SER A 10 -3.25 4.42 64.84
N LYS A 11 -3.57 3.58 65.84
CA LYS A 11 -4.88 2.96 66.08
C LYS A 11 -6.02 3.86 65.58
N ARG A 12 -6.65 3.47 64.47
CA ARG A 12 -8.04 3.73 64.07
C ARG A 12 -8.26 3.08 62.70
N GLY A 13 -9.32 2.28 62.61
CA GLY A 13 -9.61 1.35 61.52
C GLY A 13 -9.67 1.98 60.13
N VAL A 14 -9.37 1.16 59.13
CA VAL A 14 -9.54 1.51 57.72
C VAL A 14 -10.98 1.22 57.33
N SER A 15 -11.72 2.24 56.89
CA SER A 15 -13.03 2.09 56.27
C SER A 15 -12.86 2.15 54.75
N PHE A 16 -13.35 1.16 54.02
CA PHE A 16 -13.51 1.23 52.57
C PHE A 16 -14.96 1.61 52.25
N VAL A 17 -15.16 2.64 51.42
CA VAL A 17 -16.47 3.00 50.88
C VAL A 17 -16.56 2.42 49.47
N ALA A 18 -17.37 1.37 49.29
CA ALA A 18 -17.74 0.86 47.98
C ALA A 18 -19.09 1.47 47.57
N HIS A 19 -19.09 2.24 46.49
CA HIS A 19 -20.30 2.80 45.88
C HIS A 19 -20.90 1.80 44.88
N THR A 20 -21.60 0.78 45.37
CA THR A 20 -22.66 0.05 44.64
C THR A 20 -23.60 -0.62 45.67
N SER A 21 -24.86 -0.78 45.30
CA SER A 21 -26.07 -0.91 46.15
C SER A 21 -26.21 -2.19 46.99
N SER A 22 -25.13 -2.82 47.44
CA SER A 22 -25.16 -3.97 48.35
C SER A 22 -23.91 -3.95 49.23
N VAL A 23 -23.96 -3.17 50.31
CA VAL A 23 -22.85 -3.07 51.25
C VAL A 23 -22.90 -4.28 52.19
N VAL A 24 -22.09 -5.30 51.92
CA VAL A 24 -21.59 -6.16 53.00
C VAL A 24 -20.46 -5.37 53.67
N LEU A 25 -20.75 -4.81 54.84
CA LEU A 25 -19.77 -4.07 55.64
C LEU A 25 -18.80 -5.09 56.25
N LEU A 26 -17.65 -5.30 55.62
CA LEU A 26 -16.56 -6.12 56.15
C LEU A 26 -15.68 -5.25 57.03
N MET A 27 -15.80 -5.42 58.35
CA MET A 27 -14.90 -4.82 59.32
C MET A 27 -13.85 -5.86 59.73
N ILE A 28 -12.59 -5.65 59.35
CA ILE A 28 -11.46 -6.45 59.83
C ILE A 28 -11.13 -5.95 61.24
N SER A 29 -11.42 -6.75 62.28
CA SER A 29 -11.39 -6.24 63.66
C SER A 29 -10.03 -6.31 64.35
N GLU A 30 -9.06 -7.13 63.95
CA GLU A 30 -7.72 -7.12 64.57
C GLU A 30 -6.72 -7.96 63.77
N ALA A 31 -5.46 -7.51 63.71
CA ALA A 31 -4.33 -8.29 63.23
C ALA A 31 -3.28 -8.34 64.35
N GLU A 32 -3.07 -9.50 64.96
CA GLU A 32 -2.04 -9.67 65.98
C GLU A 32 -0.66 -9.89 65.35
N LYS A 33 0.32 -9.17 65.90
CA LYS A 33 1.72 -9.19 65.48
C LYS A 33 2.44 -10.35 66.16
N GLY A 34 2.66 -11.44 65.43
CA GLY A 34 3.70 -12.43 65.76
C GLY A 34 5.01 -12.01 65.11
N ASP A 35 5.92 -11.42 65.90
CA ASP A 35 7.36 -11.24 65.62
C ASP A 35 7.83 -10.96 64.18
N GLY A 36 7.87 -9.67 63.85
CA GLY A 36 9.07 -9.07 63.24
C GLY A 36 9.33 -9.22 61.74
N ASN A 37 8.54 -9.96 60.96
CA ASN A 37 8.72 -10.06 59.49
C ASN A 37 7.47 -9.64 58.70
N LEU A 38 7.66 -9.26 57.43
CA LEU A 38 6.58 -8.86 56.51
C LEU A 38 5.48 -9.94 56.42
N LEU A 39 4.23 -9.54 56.68
CA LEU A 39 3.05 -10.38 56.50
C LEU A 39 2.86 -10.72 55.02
N ALA A 40 2.88 -12.01 54.68
CA ALA A 40 2.30 -12.49 53.43
C ALA A 40 0.76 -12.43 53.56
N ILE A 41 0.06 -12.13 52.46
CA ILE A 41 -1.42 -12.04 52.43
C ILE A 41 -2.09 -13.34 52.92
N ASP A 42 -1.40 -14.48 52.80
CA ASP A 42 -1.91 -15.80 53.17
C ASP A 42 -1.99 -16.04 54.70
N ASP A 43 -1.34 -15.21 55.54
CA ASP A 43 -1.38 -15.34 57.00
C ASP A 43 -2.51 -14.51 57.65
N ILE A 44 -3.31 -13.80 56.85
CA ILE A 44 -4.41 -12.97 57.34
C ILE A 44 -5.63 -13.86 57.60
N LYS A 45 -5.87 -14.22 58.87
CA LYS A 45 -7.15 -14.81 59.30
C LYS A 45 -8.25 -13.76 59.31
N VAL A 46 -9.01 -13.66 58.23
CA VAL A 46 -10.22 -12.81 58.17
C VAL A 46 -11.38 -13.54 58.85
N ARG A 47 -11.93 -12.96 59.92
CA ARG A 47 -13.24 -13.37 60.47
C ARG A 47 -14.33 -12.54 59.83
N VAL A 48 -15.37 -13.20 59.32
CA VAL A 48 -16.58 -12.55 58.83
C VAL A 48 -17.65 -12.73 59.90
N CYS A 49 -18.15 -11.64 60.47
CA CYS A 49 -19.25 -11.66 61.43
C CYS A 49 -20.49 -10.98 60.82
N SER A 50 -21.67 -11.58 61.02
CA SER A 50 -22.95 -10.95 60.67
C SER A 50 -23.38 -10.03 61.81
N ILE A 51 -23.59 -8.75 61.52
CA ILE A 51 -24.12 -7.79 62.48
C ILE A 51 -25.64 -7.95 62.48
N ASN A 52 -26.24 -8.41 63.58
CA ASN A 52 -27.70 -8.26 63.77
C ASN A 52 -28.03 -6.78 64.06
N HIS A 53 -29.29 -6.39 63.99
CA HIS A 53 -29.78 -4.99 64.14
C HIS A 53 -29.27 -4.20 65.39
N SER A 54 -28.54 -4.82 66.32
CA SER A 54 -27.94 -4.22 67.51
C SER A 54 -26.40 -4.02 67.49
N GLY A 55 -25.68 -4.35 66.41
CA GLY A 55 -24.28 -3.90 66.26
C GLY A 55 -23.18 -4.69 66.99
N PHE A 56 -23.47 -5.85 67.61
CA PHE A 56 -22.52 -6.56 68.48
C PHE A 56 -22.07 -7.92 67.90
N CYS A 57 -20.75 -8.19 67.89
CA CYS A 57 -20.19 -9.52 67.58
C CYS A 57 -19.93 -10.29 68.89
N PRO A 58 -20.47 -11.51 69.09
CA PRO A 58 -20.23 -12.28 70.31
C PRO A 58 -18.83 -12.92 70.32
N PRO A 59 -18.21 -13.12 71.50
CA PRO A 59 -16.89 -13.73 71.62
C PRO A 59 -16.92 -15.25 71.38
N GLU A 60 -15.73 -15.76 71.07
CA GLU A 60 -15.37 -17.13 70.67
C GLU A 60 -16.13 -18.23 71.41
N ASN A 61 -17.11 -18.87 70.73
CA ASN A 61 -17.38 -20.33 70.79
C ASN A 61 -18.70 -20.78 70.12
N SER A 62 -19.22 -20.07 69.13
CA SER A 62 -20.33 -20.59 68.31
C SER A 62 -20.06 -20.42 66.82
N LEU A 63 -19.00 -21.07 66.31
CA LEU A 63 -18.94 -21.38 64.88
C LEU A 63 -19.83 -22.60 64.61
N SER A 64 -21.06 -22.38 64.19
CA SER A 64 -21.73 -23.39 63.36
C SER A 64 -21.09 -23.33 61.98
N SER A 65 -20.23 -24.31 61.71
CA SER A 65 -19.76 -24.63 60.37
C SER A 65 -20.94 -24.80 59.42
N SER A 66 -20.87 -24.15 58.26
CA SER A 66 -21.80 -24.22 57.11
C SER A 66 -22.85 -23.11 57.06
N PHE A 67 -22.40 -21.89 56.76
CA PHE A 67 -23.27 -20.97 56.03
C PHE A 67 -23.34 -21.48 54.57
N LYS A 68 -24.29 -22.37 54.30
CA LYS A 68 -24.73 -22.64 52.93
C LYS A 68 -25.67 -21.48 52.62
N PRO A 69 -25.32 -20.51 51.75
CA PRO A 69 -26.30 -19.49 51.37
C PRO A 69 -27.52 -20.24 50.84
N ASP A 70 -28.69 -19.96 51.40
CA ASP A 70 -29.94 -20.58 50.98
C ASP A 70 -30.06 -20.40 49.46
N ALA A 71 -29.87 -21.48 48.72
CA ALA A 71 -30.09 -21.46 47.30
C ALA A 71 -31.58 -21.23 47.12
N CYS A 72 -31.95 -20.11 46.48
CA CYS A 72 -33.34 -19.83 46.14
C CYS A 72 -33.94 -21.08 45.49
N GLU A 73 -35.12 -21.47 45.95
CA GLU A 73 -35.79 -22.73 45.56
C GLU A 73 -35.93 -22.86 44.03
N ASN A 74 -35.92 -21.73 43.33
CA ASN A 74 -35.85 -21.61 41.88
C ASN A 74 -34.49 -21.01 41.46
N ARG A 75 -33.73 -21.73 40.61
CA ARG A 75 -32.40 -21.31 40.08
C ARG A 75 -32.43 -20.04 39.24
N THR A 76 -33.61 -19.48 38.97
CA THR A 76 -33.81 -18.24 38.20
C THR A 76 -33.67 -16.97 39.04
N MET A 77 -33.49 -17.06 40.36
CA MET A 77 -33.34 -15.92 41.27
C MET A 77 -32.16 -16.12 42.22
N ILE A 78 -31.47 -15.02 42.57
CA ILE A 78 -30.32 -14.95 43.46
C ILE A 78 -30.52 -13.83 44.49
N GLY A 79 -29.60 -13.71 45.46
CA GLY A 79 -29.60 -12.69 46.51
C GLY A 79 -30.29 -13.12 47.81
N PHE A 80 -30.01 -12.42 48.91
CA PHE A 80 -30.46 -12.80 50.27
C PHE A 80 -31.99 -12.91 50.42
N ASN A 81 -32.75 -12.19 49.57
CA ASN A 81 -34.21 -12.21 49.54
C ASN A 81 -34.78 -12.85 48.27
N CYS A 82 -33.97 -13.52 47.44
CA CYS A 82 -34.39 -14.11 46.16
C CYS A 82 -35.14 -13.16 45.22
N ASN A 83 -34.81 -11.86 45.27
CA ASN A 83 -35.49 -10.81 44.51
C ASN A 83 -34.70 -10.34 43.28
N THR A 84 -33.44 -10.76 43.15
CA THR A 84 -32.62 -10.44 41.97
C THR A 84 -32.67 -11.59 40.96
N PRO A 85 -32.99 -11.35 39.68
CA PRO A 85 -32.96 -12.38 38.66
C PRO A 85 -31.55 -12.97 38.51
N ASN A 86 -31.44 -14.29 38.43
CA ASN A 86 -30.23 -15.01 38.03
C ASN A 86 -30.08 -15.00 36.51
N SER A 87 -30.11 -13.81 35.92
CA SER A 87 -30.08 -13.58 34.48
C SER A 87 -29.05 -12.50 34.16
N LEU A 88 -27.98 -12.90 33.48
CA LEU A 88 -26.96 -11.96 33.01
C LEU A 88 -27.56 -11.02 31.95
N CYS A 89 -28.49 -11.52 31.15
CA CYS A 89 -29.20 -10.73 30.15
C CYS A 89 -30.00 -9.57 30.77
N LYS A 90 -30.72 -9.82 31.88
CA LYS A 90 -31.51 -8.78 32.56
C LYS A 90 -30.63 -7.81 33.36
N MET A 91 -29.53 -8.30 33.94
CA MET A 91 -28.67 -7.51 34.82
C MET A 91 -27.69 -6.61 34.05
N LEU A 92 -27.05 -7.14 33.00
CA LEU A 92 -25.95 -6.45 32.30
C LEU A 92 -26.35 -5.95 30.91
N LYS A 93 -27.42 -6.49 30.30
CA LYS A 93 -27.80 -6.24 28.89
C LYS A 93 -26.57 -6.28 27.95
N PRO A 94 -25.84 -7.40 27.89
CA PRO A 94 -24.54 -7.47 27.25
C PRO A 94 -24.60 -7.30 25.72
N CYS A 95 -25.67 -7.76 25.06
CA CYS A 95 -25.78 -7.72 23.60
C CYS A 95 -26.00 -6.29 23.08
N GLN A 96 -25.06 -5.83 22.26
CA GLN A 96 -25.08 -4.54 21.59
C GLN A 96 -25.82 -4.62 20.24
N ASN A 97 -25.99 -3.46 19.58
CA ASN A 97 -26.48 -3.36 18.20
C ASN A 97 -27.80 -4.11 17.92
N ASN A 98 -28.74 -4.06 18.86
CA ASN A 98 -30.05 -4.72 18.76
C ASN A 98 -29.98 -6.26 18.70
N GLY A 99 -28.89 -6.86 19.22
CA GLY A 99 -28.78 -8.29 19.44
C GLY A 99 -29.76 -8.81 20.49
N THR A 100 -30.24 -10.04 20.29
CA THR A 100 -31.16 -10.70 21.23
C THR A 100 -30.37 -11.51 22.25
N CYS A 101 -30.56 -11.25 23.53
CA CYS A 101 -29.85 -11.92 24.62
C CYS A 101 -30.62 -13.14 25.13
N TYR A 102 -29.92 -14.26 25.27
CA TYR A 102 -30.42 -15.50 25.87
C TYR A 102 -29.55 -15.89 27.06
N ASP A 103 -30.16 -16.13 28.22
CA ASP A 103 -29.45 -16.73 29.35
C ASP A 103 -29.21 -18.21 29.03
N THR A 104 -28.03 -18.71 29.39
CA THR A 104 -27.68 -20.12 29.20
C THR A 104 -27.85 -20.88 30.51
N GLU A 105 -28.52 -22.03 30.44
CA GLU A 105 -28.77 -22.90 31.60
C GLU A 105 -27.57 -23.81 31.86
N THR A 106 -26.44 -23.23 32.31
CA THR A 106 -25.30 -24.03 32.78
C THR A 106 -25.08 -23.88 34.28
N GLU A 107 -24.26 -24.74 34.88
CA GLU A 107 -23.92 -24.67 36.32
C GLU A 107 -23.25 -23.34 36.69
N ILE A 108 -22.69 -22.63 35.70
CA ILE A 108 -22.12 -21.29 35.82
C ILE A 108 -23.05 -20.32 35.09
N PRO A 109 -23.53 -19.23 35.71
CA PRO A 109 -24.34 -18.23 35.04
C PRO A 109 -23.60 -17.63 33.82
N SER A 110 -24.11 -17.87 32.61
CA SER A 110 -23.57 -17.33 31.36
C SER A 110 -24.69 -16.87 30.40
N TYR A 111 -24.33 -16.16 29.34
CA TYR A 111 -25.26 -15.64 28.33
C TYR A 111 -24.77 -15.93 26.91
N HIS A 112 -25.69 -15.83 25.94
CA HIS A 112 -25.43 -15.90 24.52
C HIS A 112 -26.19 -14.79 23.78
N CYS A 113 -25.51 -14.09 22.88
CA CYS A 113 -26.12 -13.09 22.02
C CYS A 113 -26.38 -13.66 20.62
N SER A 114 -27.63 -13.57 20.16
CA SER A 114 -27.95 -13.76 18.75
C SER A 114 -27.90 -12.40 18.06
N CYS A 115 -26.90 -12.25 17.20
CA CYS A 115 -26.64 -10.99 16.49
C CYS A 115 -27.52 -10.86 15.24
N PRO A 116 -27.95 -9.64 14.89
CA PRO A 116 -28.52 -9.37 13.58
C PRO A 116 -27.51 -9.67 12.48
N SER A 117 -27.98 -9.87 11.25
CA SER A 117 -27.13 -10.21 10.08
C SER A 117 -25.93 -9.28 9.85
N ASP A 118 -26.01 -8.05 10.35
CA ASP A 118 -25.05 -6.99 10.08
C ASP A 118 -24.03 -6.83 11.23
N PHE A 119 -24.10 -7.69 12.25
CA PHE A 119 -23.22 -7.64 13.42
C PHE A 119 -22.71 -9.04 13.80
N ASN A 120 -21.55 -9.09 14.44
CA ASN A 120 -20.91 -10.30 14.94
C ASN A 120 -20.06 -9.96 16.18
N GLY A 121 -19.44 -10.96 16.78
CA GLY A 121 -18.78 -10.85 18.08
C GLY A 121 -19.62 -11.51 19.18
N THR A 122 -19.04 -11.68 20.36
CA THR A 122 -19.71 -12.34 21.49
C THR A 122 -20.87 -11.52 22.03
N ASP A 123 -20.78 -10.20 21.90
CA ASP A 123 -21.74 -9.21 22.36
C ASP A 123 -22.36 -8.44 21.17
N CYS A 124 -22.22 -8.94 19.94
CA CYS A 124 -22.62 -8.25 18.71
C CYS A 124 -21.96 -6.87 18.53
N GLU A 125 -20.73 -6.72 19.04
CA GLU A 125 -19.96 -5.49 19.09
C GLU A 125 -19.32 -5.11 17.74
N PHE A 126 -19.13 -6.07 16.83
CA PHE A 126 -18.49 -5.85 15.54
C PHE A 126 -19.52 -5.70 14.43
N ASN A 127 -19.43 -4.60 13.69
CA ASN A 127 -20.19 -4.42 12.45
C ASN A 127 -19.60 -5.33 11.34
N CYS A 128 -20.45 -6.13 10.70
CA CYS A 128 -20.10 -7.02 9.57
C CYS A 128 -19.96 -6.28 8.25
N ARG A 129 -20.16 -4.96 8.23
CA ARG A 129 -20.02 -4.15 7.03
C ARG A 129 -18.69 -4.42 6.33
N PRO A 130 -18.73 -4.70 5.02
CA PRO A 130 -17.53 -5.10 4.29
C PRO A 130 -16.60 -3.91 4.00
N CYS A 131 -17.13 -2.68 3.99
CA CYS A 131 -16.32 -1.47 3.88
C CYS A 131 -15.78 -1.05 5.24
N LYS A 132 -14.50 -1.36 5.47
CA LYS A 132 -13.71 -0.93 6.61
C LYS A 132 -12.70 0.14 6.18
N PRO A 133 -12.11 0.89 7.12
CA PRO A 133 -10.96 1.72 6.81
C PRO A 133 -9.90 0.91 6.06
N TYR A 134 -9.38 1.46 4.97
CA TYR A 134 -8.37 0.83 4.10
C TYR A 134 -8.84 -0.41 3.31
N THR A 135 -10.14 -0.76 3.25
CA THR A 135 -10.63 -1.86 2.40
C THR A 135 -10.26 -1.65 0.92
N CYS A 136 -10.32 -0.42 0.42
CA CYS A 136 -9.87 -0.05 -0.94
C CYS A 136 -8.54 0.71 -0.93
N LEU A 137 -7.75 0.50 0.13
CA LEU A 137 -6.55 1.28 0.46
C LEU A 137 -6.86 2.79 0.44
N ASP A 138 -5.84 3.62 0.19
CA ASP A 138 -5.98 5.08 0.05
C ASP A 138 -6.16 5.51 -1.42
N HIS A 139 -6.61 4.58 -2.28
CA HIS A 139 -6.64 4.74 -3.74
C HIS A 139 -8.00 4.39 -4.35
N GLY A 140 -9.07 4.45 -3.56
CA GLY A 140 -10.41 4.23 -4.06
C GLY A 140 -11.50 4.41 -3.02
N LEU A 141 -12.74 4.41 -3.49
CA LEU A 141 -13.94 4.47 -2.68
C LEU A 141 -14.51 3.07 -2.50
N CYS A 142 -14.77 2.68 -1.25
CA CYS A 142 -15.47 1.43 -0.96
C CYS A 142 -16.98 1.59 -1.12
N ASN A 143 -17.58 0.76 -1.98
CA ASN A 143 -19.02 0.71 -2.19
C ASN A 143 -19.58 -0.62 -1.68
N GLU A 144 -20.46 -0.57 -0.69
CA GLU A 144 -21.14 -1.75 -0.15
C GLU A 144 -22.21 -2.22 -1.14
N THR A 145 -22.10 -3.46 -1.63
CA THR A 145 -23.09 -4.05 -2.56
C THR A 145 -24.07 -4.98 -1.86
N SER A 146 -23.69 -5.55 -0.71
CA SER A 146 -24.57 -6.27 0.21
C SER A 146 -23.97 -6.29 1.62
N ASN A 147 -24.64 -6.94 2.57
CA ASN A 147 -24.16 -7.03 3.96
C ASN A 147 -22.83 -7.81 4.10
N SER A 148 -22.44 -8.58 3.09
CA SER A 148 -21.16 -9.33 3.07
C SER A 148 -20.28 -9.04 1.86
N THR A 149 -20.76 -8.27 0.87
CA THR A 149 -20.02 -7.97 -0.36
C THR A 149 -19.80 -6.47 -0.54
N PHE A 150 -18.63 -6.13 -1.08
CA PHE A 150 -18.26 -4.77 -1.44
C PHE A 150 -17.63 -4.75 -2.83
N ASN A 151 -17.51 -3.55 -3.38
CA ASN A 151 -16.74 -3.28 -4.58
C ASN A 151 -15.91 -2.00 -4.38
N CYS A 152 -14.65 -2.03 -4.79
CA CYS A 152 -13.79 -0.85 -4.75
C CYS A 152 -13.87 -0.09 -6.07
N ILE A 153 -14.22 1.20 -5.99
CA ILE A 153 -14.15 2.13 -7.12
C ILE A 153 -12.79 2.80 -7.04
N CYS A 154 -11.84 2.30 -7.84
CA CYS A 154 -10.46 2.79 -7.80
C CYS A 154 -10.33 4.18 -8.43
N ASP A 155 -9.43 4.97 -7.84
CA ASP A 155 -9.00 6.24 -8.40
C ASP A 155 -8.30 6.05 -9.74
N ALA A 156 -8.27 7.12 -10.54
CA ALA A 156 -7.65 7.08 -11.84
C ALA A 156 -6.19 6.64 -11.75
N GLY A 157 -5.84 5.56 -12.47
CA GLY A 157 -4.48 5.01 -12.48
C GLY A 157 -4.26 3.84 -11.53
N TRP A 158 -5.27 3.40 -10.79
CA TRP A 158 -5.22 2.22 -9.91
C TRP A 158 -6.18 1.13 -10.38
N GLN A 159 -5.84 -0.11 -10.07
CA GLN A 159 -6.60 -1.32 -10.41
C GLN A 159 -6.40 -2.40 -9.34
N GLY A 160 -7.21 -3.46 -9.45
CA GLY A 160 -7.24 -4.57 -8.50
C GLY A 160 -8.53 -4.59 -7.69
N ALA A 161 -8.74 -5.65 -6.93
CA ALA A 161 -9.95 -5.81 -6.13
C ALA A 161 -10.02 -4.80 -4.97
N HIS A 162 -8.86 -4.33 -4.53
CA HIS A 162 -8.67 -3.39 -3.43
C HIS A 162 -7.90 -2.13 -3.86
N CYS A 163 -7.81 -1.87 -5.17
CA CYS A 163 -7.02 -0.78 -5.74
C CYS A 163 -5.54 -0.83 -5.34
N GLU A 164 -4.98 -2.04 -5.24
CA GLU A 164 -3.64 -2.32 -4.74
C GLU A 164 -2.51 -2.09 -5.74
N SER A 165 -2.84 -2.00 -7.03
CA SER A 165 -1.84 -1.93 -8.10
C SER A 165 -2.06 -0.71 -8.97
N MET A 166 -0.98 0.00 -9.33
CA MET A 166 -1.08 1.00 -10.39
C MET A 166 -1.29 0.31 -11.74
N ILE A 167 -2.14 0.91 -12.57
CA ILE A 167 -2.34 0.49 -13.96
C ILE A 167 -1.02 0.66 -14.71
N ASN A 168 -0.47 -0.43 -15.22
CA ASN A 168 0.65 -0.34 -16.14
C ASN A 168 0.13 -0.07 -17.56
N PHE A 169 0.16 1.20 -17.97
CA PHE A 169 -0.28 1.62 -19.30
C PHE A 169 0.60 1.07 -20.43
N CYS A 170 1.74 0.45 -20.13
CA CYS A 170 2.54 -0.27 -21.11
C CYS A 170 2.14 -1.74 -21.26
N ASP A 171 1.28 -2.28 -20.39
CA ASP A 171 0.76 -3.64 -20.56
C ASP A 171 -0.06 -3.70 -21.84
N ASN A 172 0.23 -4.71 -22.67
CA ASN A 172 -0.36 -4.91 -23.99
C ASN A 172 -0.06 -3.81 -25.03
N VAL A 173 0.85 -2.87 -24.74
CA VAL A 173 1.33 -1.88 -25.70
C VAL A 173 2.60 -2.39 -26.36
N THR A 174 2.58 -2.50 -27.69
CA THR A 174 3.78 -2.84 -28.47
C THR A 174 4.34 -1.60 -29.15
N CYS A 175 5.55 -1.18 -28.76
CA CYS A 175 6.30 -0.15 -29.48
C CYS A 175 7.17 -0.82 -30.57
N PHE A 176 6.90 -0.51 -31.84
CA PHE A 176 7.60 -1.10 -32.99
C PHE A 176 9.04 -0.58 -33.12
N ASN A 177 9.82 -1.22 -33.99
CA ASN A 177 11.16 -0.76 -34.39
C ASN A 177 12.12 -0.52 -33.21
N ARG A 178 12.06 -1.40 -32.20
CA ARG A 178 12.84 -1.31 -30.95
C ARG A 178 12.54 -0.04 -30.13
N GLY A 179 11.33 0.51 -30.24
CA GLY A 179 10.86 1.56 -29.34
C GLY A 179 10.69 1.04 -27.92
N VAL A 180 10.94 1.90 -26.93
CA VAL A 180 10.76 1.59 -25.50
C VAL A 180 9.46 2.20 -25.02
N CYS A 181 8.59 1.40 -24.37
CA CYS A 181 7.40 1.95 -23.73
C CYS A 181 7.75 2.58 -22.38
N ARG A 182 7.28 3.80 -22.15
CA ARG A 182 7.35 4.49 -20.86
C ARG A 182 5.94 4.73 -20.33
N PRO A 183 5.60 4.22 -19.13
CA PRO A 183 4.35 4.60 -18.48
C PRO A 183 4.40 6.08 -18.08
N LEU A 184 3.29 6.78 -18.24
CA LEU A 184 3.05 8.16 -17.86
C LEU A 184 1.84 8.22 -16.93
N LEU A 185 1.58 9.38 -16.33
CA LEU A 185 0.36 9.58 -15.56
C LEU A 185 -0.87 9.37 -16.47
N LEU A 186 -1.67 8.36 -16.16
CA LEU A 186 -2.90 7.98 -16.91
C LEU A 186 -2.69 7.67 -18.41
N SER A 187 -1.47 7.39 -18.84
CA SER A 187 -1.15 7.18 -20.26
C SER A 187 0.19 6.47 -20.46
N TYR A 188 0.59 6.26 -21.70
CA TYR A 188 1.91 5.75 -22.05
C TYR A 188 2.50 6.54 -23.23
N LYS A 189 3.81 6.43 -23.42
CA LYS A 189 4.50 6.94 -24.60
C LYS A 189 5.54 5.95 -25.08
N CYS A 190 5.55 5.69 -26.38
CA CYS A 190 6.65 4.98 -27.02
C CYS A 190 7.80 5.94 -27.34
N GLU A 191 8.97 5.69 -26.76
CA GLU A 191 10.21 6.36 -27.10
C GLU A 191 10.85 5.65 -28.30
N CYS A 192 10.78 6.28 -29.47
CA CYS A 192 11.31 5.71 -30.70
C CYS A 192 12.84 5.74 -30.74
N LEU A 193 13.43 4.74 -31.41
CA LEU A 193 14.87 4.63 -31.52
C LEU A 193 15.45 5.73 -32.43
N GLY A 194 15.97 6.78 -31.81
CA GLY A 194 16.55 7.94 -32.48
C GLY A 194 15.56 8.65 -33.42
N ASN A 195 16.08 9.25 -34.48
CA ASN A 195 15.30 10.09 -35.41
C ASN A 195 14.79 9.29 -36.63
N SER A 196 15.00 7.98 -36.61
CA SER A 196 14.74 7.06 -37.73
C SER A 196 13.29 6.61 -37.80
N TYR A 197 12.58 6.65 -36.68
CA TYR A 197 11.22 6.16 -36.55
C TYR A 197 10.32 7.23 -35.90
N SER A 198 9.04 7.21 -36.24
CA SER A 198 8.03 8.13 -35.74
C SER A 198 6.65 7.47 -35.66
N GLY A 199 5.66 8.21 -35.16
CA GLY A 199 4.30 7.71 -34.91
C GLY A 199 4.10 7.32 -33.44
N VAL A 200 2.83 7.12 -33.06
CA VAL A 200 2.40 6.82 -31.67
C VAL A 200 3.07 5.54 -31.14
N HIS A 201 3.28 4.55 -32.01
CA HIS A 201 3.90 3.27 -31.67
C HIS A 201 5.22 3.05 -32.42
N CYS A 202 5.87 4.13 -32.89
CA CYS A 202 7.13 4.06 -33.65
C CYS A 202 7.04 3.21 -34.94
N GLN A 203 5.86 3.10 -35.54
CA GLN A 203 5.60 2.28 -36.71
C GLN A 203 6.05 2.93 -38.04
N ILE A 204 6.20 4.26 -38.05
CA ILE A 204 6.51 5.01 -39.26
C ILE A 204 8.04 5.11 -39.39
N THR A 205 8.59 4.71 -40.52
CA THR A 205 10.02 4.93 -40.82
C THR A 205 10.21 6.29 -41.47
N SER A 206 11.19 7.06 -40.99
CA SER A 206 11.47 8.42 -41.47
C SER A 206 11.88 8.43 -42.94
N LYS A 207 11.12 9.16 -43.77
CA LYS A 207 11.39 9.33 -45.21
C LYS A 207 12.77 9.92 -45.47
N LYS A 208 13.34 10.67 -44.53
CA LYS A 208 14.70 11.23 -44.65
C LYS A 208 15.75 10.15 -44.88
N ILE A 209 15.62 8.98 -44.26
CA ILE A 209 16.56 7.86 -44.43
C ILE A 209 16.42 7.23 -45.82
N ILE A 210 15.17 7.05 -46.28
CA ILE A 210 14.89 6.51 -47.61
C ILE A 210 15.45 7.46 -48.68
N ILE A 211 15.17 8.77 -48.56
CA ILE A 211 15.69 9.79 -49.48
C ILE A 211 17.21 9.86 -49.42
N TYR A 212 17.83 9.86 -48.23
CA TYR A 212 19.28 9.88 -48.10
C TYR A 212 19.94 8.65 -48.75
N LYS A 213 19.38 7.44 -48.56
CA LYS A 213 19.84 6.21 -49.23
C LYS A 213 19.69 6.28 -50.76
N ILE A 214 18.61 6.88 -51.26
CA ILE A 214 18.39 7.05 -52.70
C ILE A 214 19.40 8.06 -53.26
N VAL A 215 19.53 9.23 -52.63
CA VAL A 215 20.43 10.30 -53.09
C VAL A 215 21.89 9.85 -53.10
N THR A 216 22.34 9.15 -52.06
CA THR A 216 23.72 8.62 -52.00
C THR A 216 23.99 7.56 -53.07
N LYS A 217 23.03 6.66 -53.34
CA LYS A 217 23.14 5.70 -54.44
C LYS A 217 23.18 6.39 -55.81
N SER A 218 22.33 7.39 -56.04
CA SER A 218 22.30 8.13 -57.30
C SER A 218 23.61 8.89 -57.56
N PHE A 219 24.18 9.55 -56.55
CA PHE A 219 25.47 10.24 -56.69
C PHE A 219 26.61 9.27 -57.04
N ALA A 220 26.67 8.10 -56.39
CA ALA A 220 27.64 7.07 -56.72
C ALA A 220 27.51 6.59 -58.17
N TYR A 221 26.28 6.40 -58.67
CA TYR A 221 26.02 6.01 -60.05
C TYR A 221 26.45 7.09 -61.06
N ILE A 222 26.16 8.36 -60.77
CA ILE A 222 26.59 9.49 -61.60
C ILE A 222 28.13 9.56 -61.67
N ALA A 223 28.82 9.36 -60.54
CA ALA A 223 30.29 9.35 -60.51
C ALA A 223 30.88 8.22 -61.36
N ILE A 224 30.29 7.02 -61.32
CA ILE A 224 30.74 5.87 -62.13
C ILE A 224 30.59 6.17 -63.64
N ILE A 225 29.45 6.74 -64.05
CA ILE A 225 29.23 7.12 -65.46
C ILE A 225 30.22 8.21 -65.89
N ALA A 226 30.48 9.21 -65.04
CA ALA A 226 31.44 10.26 -65.37
C ALA A 226 32.85 9.69 -65.58
N ILE A 227 33.30 8.78 -64.70
CA ILE A 227 34.61 8.12 -64.81
C ILE A 227 34.69 7.26 -66.08
N SER A 228 33.63 6.51 -66.42
CA SER A 228 33.62 5.68 -67.62
C SER A 228 33.65 6.52 -68.90
N LEU A 229 32.94 7.65 -68.95
CA LEU A 229 33.00 8.58 -70.08
C LEU A 229 34.39 9.21 -70.26
N VAL A 230 35.04 9.61 -69.17
CA VAL A 230 36.42 10.13 -69.20
C VAL A 230 37.38 9.04 -69.68
N ALA A 231 37.26 7.81 -69.18
CA ALA A 231 38.09 6.70 -69.62
C ALA A 231 37.90 6.41 -71.12
N MET A 232 36.64 6.37 -71.59
CA MET A 232 36.35 6.18 -73.00
C MET A 232 36.92 7.32 -73.86
N PHE A 233 36.86 8.56 -73.39
CA PHE A 233 37.47 9.69 -74.09
C PHE A 233 39.01 9.60 -74.16
N VAL A 234 39.66 9.17 -73.07
CA VAL A 234 41.12 8.95 -73.05
C VAL A 234 41.49 7.83 -74.03
N ILE A 235 40.76 6.71 -73.99
CA ILE A 235 40.97 5.59 -74.90
C ILE A 235 40.79 6.02 -76.36
N THR A 236 39.76 6.81 -76.68
CA THR A 236 39.57 7.29 -78.06
C THR A 236 40.65 8.26 -78.50
N MET A 237 41.11 9.15 -77.62
CA MET A 237 42.27 10.02 -77.90
C MET A 237 43.55 9.21 -78.14
N ASP A 238 43.79 8.16 -77.34
CA ASP A 238 44.92 7.26 -77.55
C ASP A 238 44.80 6.50 -78.89
N ILE A 239 43.63 5.94 -79.23
CA ILE A 239 43.40 5.27 -80.52
C ILE A 239 43.65 6.22 -81.68
N LEU A 240 43.13 7.46 -81.63
CA LEU A 240 43.36 8.45 -82.68
C LEU A 240 44.85 8.76 -82.87
N LYS A 241 45.59 8.84 -81.76
CA LYS A 241 47.03 9.06 -81.77
C LYS A 241 47.80 7.86 -82.34
N TYR A 242 47.53 6.65 -81.87
CA TYR A 242 48.29 5.46 -82.23
C TYR A 242 47.93 4.89 -83.61
N CYS A 243 46.65 4.90 -83.99
CA CYS A 243 46.20 4.31 -85.26
C CYS A 243 46.28 5.31 -86.42
N PHE A 244 45.98 6.59 -86.19
CA PHE A 244 45.89 7.59 -87.26
C PHE A 244 47.02 8.63 -87.24
N GLY A 245 47.86 8.65 -86.20
CA GLY A 245 48.97 9.61 -86.08
C GLY A 245 48.53 11.05 -85.80
N ILE A 246 47.26 11.28 -85.45
CA ILE A 246 46.69 12.61 -85.21
C ILE A 246 46.84 12.93 -83.72
N ASP A 247 47.71 13.88 -83.36
CA ASP A 247 47.91 14.32 -81.97
C ASP A 247 47.29 15.71 -81.74
N LEU A 248 45.99 15.73 -81.43
CA LEU A 248 45.22 16.97 -81.19
C LEU A 248 45.84 17.82 -80.07
N THR A 249 46.42 17.20 -79.03
CA THR A 249 47.02 17.92 -77.90
C THR A 249 48.26 18.71 -78.31
N ARG A 250 49.04 18.17 -79.25
CA ARG A 250 50.24 18.82 -79.76
C ARG A 250 49.90 20.04 -80.61
N GLU A 251 48.88 19.94 -81.47
CA GLU A 251 48.46 21.07 -82.32
C GLU A 251 47.98 22.27 -81.50
N GLU A 252 47.19 22.04 -80.44
CA GLU A 252 46.74 23.11 -79.55
C GLU A 252 47.89 23.74 -78.76
N LEU A 253 48.84 22.93 -78.26
CA LEU A 253 50.02 23.43 -77.55
C LEU A 253 50.89 24.34 -78.45
N GLU A 254 51.03 23.96 -79.71
CA GLU A 254 51.74 24.78 -80.70
C GLU A 254 50.99 26.08 -81.03
N ARG A 255 49.65 26.06 -81.04
CA ARG A 255 48.81 27.27 -81.19
C ARG A 255 48.98 28.22 -79.99
N TYR A 256 48.92 27.71 -78.76
CA TYR A 256 49.14 28.50 -77.54
C TYR A 256 50.55 29.12 -77.49
N ARG A 257 51.59 28.34 -77.83
CA ARG A 257 52.98 28.84 -77.90
C ARG A 257 53.14 29.96 -78.93
N ARG A 258 52.44 29.88 -80.06
CA ARG A 258 52.43 30.95 -81.08
C ARG A 258 51.84 32.25 -80.52
N GLU A 259 50.67 32.19 -79.89
CA GLU A 259 50.04 33.38 -79.28
C GLU A 259 50.89 34.03 -78.19
N LYS A 260 51.54 33.21 -77.34
CA LYS A 260 52.42 33.72 -76.27
C LYS A 260 53.63 34.45 -76.85
N ARG A 261 54.23 33.96 -77.95
CA ARG A 261 55.31 34.66 -78.67
C ARG A 261 54.83 36.00 -79.23
N ILE A 262 53.61 36.06 -79.77
CA ILE A 262 53.02 37.29 -80.32
C ILE A 262 52.81 38.32 -79.20
N LYS A 263 52.20 37.93 -78.07
CA LYS A 263 52.00 38.83 -76.92
C LYS A 263 53.33 39.35 -76.36
N LYS A 264 54.32 38.48 -76.19
CA LYS A 264 55.66 38.89 -75.71
C LYS A 264 56.34 39.89 -76.64
N ARG A 265 56.23 39.72 -77.96
CA ARG A 265 56.74 40.69 -78.94
C ARG A 265 56.03 42.04 -78.86
N LYS A 266 54.70 42.06 -78.67
CA LYS A 266 53.94 43.31 -78.49
C LYS A 266 54.33 44.05 -77.20
N LEU A 267 54.55 43.34 -76.10
CA LEU A 267 55.00 43.92 -74.82
C LEU A 267 56.39 44.58 -74.91
N LEU A 268 57.31 43.96 -75.65
CA LEU A 268 58.65 44.51 -75.87
C LEU A 268 58.69 45.75 -76.78
N MET A 269 57.58 46.09 -77.47
CA MET A 269 57.47 47.29 -78.30
C MET A 269 56.85 48.49 -77.56
N ILE A 270 56.48 48.34 -76.28
CA ILE A 270 55.80 49.36 -75.47
C ILE A 270 56.71 49.91 -74.33
N GLN A 271 57.91 49.35 -74.16
CA GLN A 271 59.00 49.91 -73.31
C GLN A 271 59.99 50.65 -74.18
#